data_AF-A0A7W4EGH5-F1
#
_entry.id   AF-A0A7W4EGH5-F1
#
_cell.length_a   1.000
_cell.length_b   1.000
_cell.length_c   1.000
_cell.angle_alpha   90.00
_cell.angle_beta   90.00
_cell.angle_gamma   90.00
#
_symmetry.space_group_name_H-M   'P 1'
#
loop_
_entity.id
_entity.type
_entity.pdbx_description
1 polymer ?
#
loop_
_entity_poly.entity_id
_entity_poly.type
_entity_poly.pdbx_seq_one_letter_code
_entity_poly.pdbx_strand_id
1 'polypeptide(L)'
;MAIKFKDLGYFKSSAVNLDRFGNSEFRTLFNLTLKKKEGYEFGNFEETISSALGKNQRNGTLTRTGRVLVWILDTIEKEHCKKSIKEF
;
A
#
# COMPACT_ATOMS: atom_id res chain seq x y z
N MET A 1 19.19 4.13 -30.44
CA MET A 1 18.49 5.22 -29.75
C MET A 1 18.14 4.73 -28.35
N ALA A 2 18.93 5.09 -27.33
CA ALA A 2 18.63 4.69 -25.95
C ALA A 2 17.56 5.67 -25.42
N ILE A 3 16.35 5.16 -25.20
CA ILE A 3 15.29 5.92 -24.53
C ILE A 3 15.83 6.28 -23.15
N LYS A 4 16.19 7.55 -22.93
CA LYS A 4 16.55 8.04 -21.61
C LYS A 4 15.26 8.12 -20.80
N PHE A 5 15.01 7.11 -19.96
CA PHE A 5 13.93 7.03 -18.97
C PHE A 5 14.02 8.11 -17.87
N LYS A 6 14.49 9.33 -18.20
CA LYS A 6 14.77 10.36 -17.21
C LYS A 6 13.55 11.24 -16.88
N ASP A 7 12.44 11.07 -17.61
CA ASP A 7 11.16 11.77 -17.41
C ASP A 7 10.10 10.92 -16.67
N LEU A 8 10.53 10.11 -15.69
CA LEU A 8 9.67 9.21 -14.88
C LEU A 8 8.72 9.91 -13.90
N GLY A 9 8.80 11.24 -13.75
CA GLY A 9 8.04 12.00 -12.75
C GLY A 9 6.52 11.86 -12.91
N TYR A 10 6.03 11.95 -14.16
CA TYR A 10 4.59 11.81 -14.47
C TYR A 10 4.08 10.39 -14.22
N PHE A 11 4.86 9.36 -14.58
CA PHE A 11 4.48 7.97 -14.30
C PHE A 11 4.42 7.70 -12.80
N LYS A 12 5.31 8.32 -12.01
CA LYS A 12 5.29 8.19 -10.55
C LYS A 12 4.06 8.83 -9.92
N SER A 13 3.70 10.06 -10.31
CA SER A 13 2.52 10.73 -9.75
C SER A 13 1.22 10.00 -10.14
N SER A 14 1.09 9.57 -11.39
CA SER A 14 -0.03 8.74 -11.83
C SER A 14 -0.12 7.42 -11.07
N ALA A 15 1.01 6.72 -10.86
CA ALA A 15 1.04 5.48 -10.09
C ALA A 15 0.60 5.69 -8.62
N VAL A 16 1.09 6.75 -7.97
CA VAL A 16 0.70 7.09 -6.59
C VAL A 16 -0.78 7.45 -6.51
N ASN A 17 -1.30 8.20 -7.49
CA ASN A 17 -2.72 8.55 -7.54
C ASN A 17 -3.60 7.31 -7.73
N LEU A 18 -3.19 6.38 -8.61
CA LEU A 18 -3.91 5.13 -8.83
C LEU A 18 -3.90 4.24 -7.58
N ASP A 19 -2.76 4.17 -6.88
CA ASP A 19 -2.62 3.44 -5.61
C ASP A 19 -3.54 4.02 -4.52
N ARG A 20 -3.53 5.35 -4.33
CA ARG A 20 -4.45 6.06 -3.42
C ARG A 20 -5.92 5.85 -3.78
N PHE A 21 -6.25 5.95 -5.06
CA PHE A 21 -7.59 5.68 -5.55
C PHE A 21 -8.01 4.24 -5.24
N GLY A 22 -7.15 3.26 -5.53
CA GLY A 22 -7.39 1.86 -5.21
C GLY A 22 -7.60 1.60 -3.72
N ASN A 23 -6.81 2.25 -2.85
CA ASN A 23 -7.01 2.18 -1.40
C ASN A 23 -8.43 2.66 -1.00
N SER A 24 -8.87 3.80 -1.55
CA SER A 24 -10.20 4.37 -1.29
C SER A 24 -11.33 3.52 -1.85
N GLU A 25 -11.25 3.16 -3.13
CA GLU A 25 -12.33 2.49 -3.87
C GLU A 25 -12.56 1.06 -3.37
N PHE A 26 -11.48 0.31 -3.15
CA PHE A 26 -11.55 -1.09 -2.72
C PHE A 26 -11.51 -1.27 -1.20
N ARG A 27 -11.70 -0.19 -0.43
CA ARG A 27 -11.62 -0.22 1.04
C ARG A 27 -12.46 -1.30 1.68
N THR A 28 -13.68 -1.53 1.20
CA THR A 28 -14.58 -2.56 1.75
C THR A 28 -13.97 -3.96 1.60
N LEU A 29 -13.42 -4.25 0.43
CA LEU A 29 -12.75 -5.52 0.16
C LEU A 29 -11.48 -5.67 1.02
N PHE A 30 -10.64 -4.64 1.07
CA PHE A 30 -9.38 -4.68 1.81
C PHE A 30 -9.58 -4.75 3.32
N ASN A 31 -10.54 -4.02 3.86
CA ASN A 31 -10.90 -4.09 5.28
C ASN A 31 -11.47 -5.45 5.68
N LEU A 32 -12.14 -6.14 4.76
CA LEU A 32 -12.64 -7.49 5.00
C LEU A 32 -11.55 -8.56 4.91
N THR A 33 -10.60 -8.40 3.98
CA THR A 33 -9.68 -9.49 3.59
C THR A 33 -8.25 -9.33 4.09
N LEU A 34 -7.74 -8.11 4.28
CA LEU A 34 -6.31 -7.84 4.53
C LEU A 34 -5.99 -7.48 5.99
N LYS A 35 -6.97 -6.99 6.76
CA LYS A 35 -6.81 -6.69 8.19
C LYS A 35 -7.77 -7.49 9.09
N LYS A 36 -7.40 -7.61 10.36
CA LYS A 36 -8.29 -8.07 11.43
C LYS A 36 -9.29 -6.97 11.81
N LYS A 37 -10.33 -7.30 12.57
CA LYS A 37 -11.40 -6.35 12.91
C LYS A 37 -10.87 -5.08 13.57
N GLU A 38 -9.92 -5.22 14.48
CA GLU A 38 -9.24 -4.16 15.25
C GLU A 38 -8.10 -3.44 14.49
N GLY A 39 -7.85 -3.81 13.23
CA GLY A 39 -6.77 -3.23 12.42
C GLY A 39 -7.09 -1.85 11.88
N TYR A 40 -6.02 -1.14 11.48
CA TYR A 40 -6.11 0.16 10.83
C TYR A 40 -6.89 0.06 9.51
N GLU A 41 -7.86 0.93 9.33
CA GLU A 41 -8.77 0.89 8.17
C GLU A 41 -8.06 1.32 6.88
N PHE A 42 -8.30 0.55 5.82
CA PHE A 42 -8.09 1.00 4.44
C PHE A 42 -9.14 2.03 4.06
N GLY A 43 -8.81 2.90 3.11
CA GLY A 43 -9.79 3.81 2.50
C GLY A 43 -9.54 5.31 2.68
N ASN A 44 -8.44 5.71 3.31
CA ASN A 44 -8.04 7.11 3.29
C ASN A 44 -7.60 7.50 1.87
N PHE A 45 -8.31 8.44 1.26
CA PHE A 45 -8.06 8.93 -0.10
C PHE A 45 -6.67 9.57 -0.27
N GLU A 46 -6.04 9.98 0.83
CA GLU A 46 -4.69 10.52 0.84
C GLU A 46 -3.57 9.50 0.99
N GLU A 47 -3.95 8.24 1.19
CA GLU A 47 -3.04 7.18 1.59
C GLU A 47 -2.94 6.06 0.55
N THR A 48 -1.73 5.57 0.32
CA THR A 48 -1.48 4.39 -0.52
C THR A 48 -1.85 3.09 0.18
N ILE A 49 -2.15 2.05 -0.60
CA ILE A 49 -2.41 0.70 -0.08
C ILE A 49 -1.22 0.22 0.75
N SER A 50 0.01 0.47 0.27
CA SER A 50 1.25 0.07 0.95
C SER A 50 1.43 0.75 2.32
N SER A 51 1.00 2.00 2.49
CA SER A 51 1.02 2.71 3.79
C SER A 51 0.05 2.07 4.78
N ALA A 52 -1.19 1.81 4.36
CA ALA A 52 -2.21 1.16 5.20
C ALA A 52 -1.82 -0.28 5.58
N LEU A 53 -1.24 -1.03 4.63
CA LEU A 53 -0.63 -2.33 4.90
C LEU A 53 0.52 -2.22 5.91
N GLY A 54 1.39 -1.23 5.76
CA GLY A 54 2.51 -0.97 6.67
C GLY A 54 2.07 -0.69 8.10
N LYS A 55 1.02 0.14 8.29
CA LYS A 55 0.43 0.40 9.61
C LYS A 55 -0.13 -0.88 10.24
N ASN A 56 -0.84 -1.69 9.46
CA ASN A 56 -1.34 -2.98 9.93
C ASN A 56 -0.21 -3.99 10.21
N GLN A 57 0.87 -3.97 9.42
CA GLN A 57 2.07 -4.79 9.64
C GLN A 57 2.72 -4.41 10.97
N ARG A 58 2.94 -3.10 11.20
CA ARG A 58 3.48 -2.55 12.44
C ARG A 58 2.64 -2.94 13.65
N ASN A 59 1.32 -2.87 13.53
CA ASN A 59 0.40 -3.14 14.63
C ASN A 59 0.11 -4.64 14.83
N GLY A 60 0.60 -5.53 13.96
CA GLY A 60 0.31 -6.96 14.04
C GLY A 60 -1.14 -7.34 13.71
N THR A 61 -1.86 -6.46 13.00
CA THR A 61 -3.29 -6.56 12.71
C THR A 61 -3.61 -7.04 11.29
N LEU A 62 -2.62 -7.52 10.54
CA LEU A 62 -2.86 -8.16 9.23
C LEU A 62 -3.52 -9.54 9.37
N THR A 63 -4.37 -9.90 8.40
CA THR A 63 -4.81 -11.29 8.21
C THR A 63 -3.67 -12.14 7.64
N ARG A 64 -3.92 -13.45 7.42
CA ARG A 64 -2.99 -14.30 6.66
C ARG A 64 -2.79 -13.77 5.24
N THR A 65 -3.87 -13.42 4.55
CA THR A 65 -3.84 -12.84 3.20
C THR A 65 -3.06 -11.53 3.18
N GLY A 66 -3.32 -10.63 4.15
CA GLY A 66 -2.58 -9.38 4.29
C GLY A 66 -1.08 -9.59 4.49
N ARG A 67 -0.67 -10.57 5.31
CA ARG A 67 0.75 -10.92 5.50
C ARG A 67 1.41 -11.45 4.23
N VAL A 68 0.72 -12.29 3.46
CA VAL A 68 1.24 -12.79 2.17
C VAL A 68 1.44 -11.64 1.20
N LEU A 69 0.47 -10.72 1.10
CA LEU A 69 0.61 -9.56 0.23
C LEU A 69 1.79 -8.67 0.64
N VAL A 70 1.93 -8.37 1.93
CA VAL A 70 3.09 -7.62 2.45
C VAL A 70 4.40 -8.32 2.14
N TRP A 71 4.47 -9.65 2.30
CA TRP A 71 5.67 -10.41 1.97
C TRP A 71 6.04 -10.33 0.47
N ILE A 72 5.05 -10.36 -0.42
CA ILE A 72 5.30 -10.16 -1.87
C ILE A 72 5.91 -8.77 -2.11
N LEU A 73 5.34 -7.73 -1.51
CA LEU A 73 5.83 -6.35 -1.66
C LEU A 73 7.24 -6.17 -1.07
N ASP A 74 7.49 -6.75 0.11
CA ASP A 74 8.79 -6.72 0.78
C ASP A 74 9.87 -7.52 0.01
N THR A 75 9.47 -8.44 -0.87
CA THR A 75 10.37 -9.16 -1.79
C THR A 75 10.80 -8.30 -2.97
N ILE A 76 9.93 -7.39 -3.44
CA ILE A 76 10.24 -6.44 -4.52
C ILE A 76 11.18 -5.35 -4.00
N GLU A 77 10.86 -4.79 -2.83
CA GLU A 77 11.72 -3.84 -2.13
C GLU A 77 11.74 -4.19 -0.64
N LYS A 78 12.93 -4.39 -0.06
CA LYS A 78 13.06 -4.70 1.36
C LYS A 78 12.35 -3.67 2.23
N GLU A 79 11.42 -4.15 3.07
CA GLU A 79 10.57 -3.36 3.98
C GLU A 79 9.71 -2.29 3.27
N HIS A 80 9.27 -2.57 2.04
CA HIS A 80 8.45 -1.69 1.22
C HIS A 80 7.26 -1.09 1.97
N CYS A 81 6.47 -1.92 2.65
CA CYS A 81 5.27 -1.45 3.35
C CYS A 81 5.60 -0.56 4.54
N LYS A 82 6.62 -0.90 5.33
CA LYS A 82 7.06 -0.07 6.46
C LYS A 82 7.59 1.28 6.01
N LYS A 83 8.38 1.32 4.93
CA LYS A 83 8.90 2.56 4.35
C LYS A 83 7.80 3.45 3.75
N SER A 84 6.69 2.85 3.36
CA SER A 84 5.56 3.56 2.74
C SER A 84 4.63 4.24 3.74
N ILE A 85 4.78 3.97 5.05
CA ILE A 85 3.92 4.53 6.09
C ILE A 85 3.98 6.06 6.06
N LYS A 86 2.80 6.67 5.95
CA LYS A 86 2.57 8.10 6.20
C LYS A 86 1.67 8.26 7.41
N GLU A 87 2.15 9.02 8.40
CA GLU A 87 1.33 9.44 9.53
C GLU A 87 0.52 10.68 9.12
N PHE A 88 -0.75 10.69 9.49
CA PHE A 88 -1.72 11.76 9.23
C PHE A 88 -2.37 12.14 10.56
#